data_AF-A0A9D7W0W7-F1
#
_entry.id   AF-A0A9D7W0W7-F1
#
_cell.length_a   1.000
_cell.length_b   1.000
_cell.length_c   1.000
_cell.angle_alpha   90.00
_cell.angle_beta   90.00
_cell.angle_gamma   90.00
#
_symmetry.space_group_name_H-M   'P 1'
#
loop_
_entity.id
_entity.type
_entity.pdbx_description
1 polymer ?
#
loop_
_entity_poly.entity_id
_entity_poly.type
_entity_poly.pdbx_seq_one_letter_code
_entity_poly.pdbx_strand_id
1 'polypeptide(L)'
;MNIQKLVFKMLVTLTYLVRVWALVLPISLAIIFMKEEGWRYGFTFIQSNFSVALFISFALGFLISIYHTLSFEEAEGAPHENYLKSHQEVNVKSDYSINQLADWLQNHKNFKDVESSKNRIIALKKVYFLKADKIEVSKENDIYTIKSAPHFKWWFIDFARNYKTVKSIATEIKKKV
;
A
#
# COMPACT_ATOMS: atom_id res chain seq x y z
N MET A 1 22.94 1.52 -12.99
CA MET A 1 21.65 2.03 -12.49
C MET A 1 21.16 3.11 -13.44
N ASN A 2 19.96 3.00 -14.01
CA ASN A 2 19.44 4.03 -14.94
C ASN A 2 19.07 5.29 -14.13
N ILE A 3 19.72 6.42 -14.42
CA ILE A 3 19.53 7.71 -13.73
C ILE A 3 18.07 8.14 -13.70
N GLN A 4 17.31 7.88 -14.78
CA GLN A 4 15.87 8.21 -14.83
C GLN A 4 15.08 7.45 -13.76
N LYS A 5 15.44 6.18 -13.49
CA LYS A 5 14.80 5.36 -12.46
C LYS A 5 15.12 5.87 -11.06
N LEU A 6 16.35 6.31 -10.83
CA LEU A 6 16.75 6.89 -9.56
C LEU A 6 15.98 8.19 -9.27
N VAL A 7 15.93 9.09 -10.25
CA VAL A 7 15.21 10.37 -10.11
C VAL A 7 13.71 10.15 -9.88
N PHE A 8 13.09 9.24 -10.62
CA PHE A 8 11.69 8.86 -10.41
C PHE A 8 11.43 8.39 -8.98
N LYS A 9 12.24 7.46 -8.48
CA LYS A 9 12.13 6.94 -7.11
C LYS A 9 12.27 8.05 -6.06
N MET A 10 13.28 8.91 -6.21
CA MET A 10 13.48 10.05 -5.30
C MET A 10 12.27 10.99 -5.28
N LEU A 11 11.70 11.31 -6.45
CA LEU A 11 10.51 12.18 -6.53
C LEU A 11 9.28 11.54 -5.88
N VAL A 12 9.04 10.25 -6.09
CA VAL A 12 7.92 9.53 -5.48
C VAL A 12 8.08 9.47 -3.95
N THR A 13 9.27 9.13 -3.46
CA THR A 13 9.54 9.11 -2.02
C THR A 13 9.41 10.49 -1.38
N LEU A 14 9.94 11.54 -2.02
CA LEU A 14 9.86 12.90 -1.50
C LEU A 14 8.41 13.41 -1.46
N THR A 15 7.66 13.21 -2.54
CA THR A 15 6.24 13.61 -2.60
C THR A 15 5.40 12.86 -1.59
N TYR A 16 5.70 11.58 -1.33
CA TYR A 16 5.05 10.83 -0.26
C TYR A 16 5.38 11.37 1.13
N LEU A 17 6.66 11.62 1.40
CA LEU A 17 7.12 12.18 2.66
C LEU A 17 6.37 13.46 3.01
N VAL A 18 6.32 14.41 2.08
CA VAL A 18 5.62 15.69 2.27
C VAL A 18 4.14 15.46 2.59
N ARG A 19 3.48 14.50 1.92
CA ARG A 19 2.06 14.21 2.15
C ARG A 19 1.80 13.55 3.49
N VAL A 20 2.59 12.55 3.87
CA VAL A 20 2.46 11.90 5.18
C VAL A 20 2.75 12.90 6.28
N TRP A 21 3.81 13.71 6.12
CA TRP A 21 4.13 14.76 7.06
C TRP A 21 2.97 15.76 7.23
N ALA A 22 2.37 16.22 6.13
CA ALA A 22 1.22 17.12 6.16
C ALA A 22 -0.03 16.50 6.84
N LEU A 23 -0.21 15.17 6.74
CA LEU A 23 -1.29 14.46 7.44
C LEU A 23 -1.02 14.29 8.95
N VAL A 24 0.24 14.06 9.33
CA VAL A 24 0.63 13.84 10.73
C VAL A 24 0.75 15.16 11.50
N LEU A 25 1.17 16.24 10.83
CA LEU A 25 1.36 17.56 11.43
C LEU A 25 0.17 18.07 12.26
N PRO A 26 -1.09 18.12 11.76
CA PRO A 26 -2.21 18.60 12.57
C PRO A 26 -2.46 17.73 13.81
N ILE A 27 -2.21 16.42 13.72
CA ILE A 27 -2.35 15.48 14.85
C ILE A 27 -1.28 15.78 15.90
N SER A 28 -0.02 15.93 15.48
CA SER A 28 1.09 16.26 16.38
C SER A 28 0.87 17.61 17.06
N LEU A 29 0.41 18.62 16.31
CA LEU A 29 0.05 19.92 16.86
C LEU A 29 -1.02 19.79 17.94
N ALA A 30 -2.14 19.13 17.63
CA ALA A 30 -3.22 18.95 18.61
C ALA A 30 -2.73 18.28 19.90
N ILE A 31 -1.97 17.18 19.80
CA ILE A 31 -1.46 16.46 20.97
C ILE A 31 -0.55 17.32 21.85
N ILE A 32 0.39 18.05 21.25
CA ILE A 32 1.38 18.85 21.98
C ILE A 32 0.71 20.07 22.61
N PHE A 33 -0.16 20.76 21.87
CA PHE A 33 -0.91 21.90 22.38
C PHE A 33 -1.99 21.53 23.40
N MET A 34 -2.52 20.30 23.39
CA MET A 34 -3.44 19.82 24.42
C MET A 34 -2.72 19.37 25.70
N LYS A 35 -1.50 18.82 25.58
CA LYS A 35 -0.71 18.35 26.72
C LYS A 35 -0.19 19.52 27.57
N GLU A 36 0.09 20.64 26.94
CA GLU A 36 0.67 21.80 27.59
C GLU A 36 -0.33 22.94 27.58
N GLU A 37 -0.61 23.55 28.74
CA GLU A 37 -1.47 24.73 28.87
C GLU A 37 -0.80 25.96 28.23
N GLY A 38 -0.48 25.93 26.93
CA GLY A 38 0.32 26.93 26.23
C GLY A 38 -0.28 28.34 26.30
N TRP A 39 -1.56 28.45 26.61
CA TRP A 39 -2.26 29.71 26.89
C TRP A 39 -1.80 30.40 28.18
N ARG A 40 -1.25 29.69 29.16
CA ARG A 40 -0.78 30.27 30.43
C ARG A 40 0.63 30.87 30.36
N TYR A 41 1.45 30.46 29.40
CA TYR A 41 2.90 30.72 29.43
C TYR A 41 3.44 31.63 28.31
N GLY A 42 2.60 32.11 27.38
CA GLY A 42 2.94 33.17 26.41
C GLY A 42 3.57 32.69 25.08
N PHE A 43 3.99 33.65 24.24
CA PHE A 43 4.34 33.44 22.82
C PHE A 43 5.58 32.55 22.58
N THR A 44 6.59 32.64 23.45
CA THR A 44 7.80 31.78 23.39
C THR A 44 7.49 30.31 23.59
N PHE A 45 6.50 29.98 24.45
CA PHE A 45 6.04 28.61 24.64
C PHE A 45 5.27 28.10 23.42
N ILE A 46 4.44 28.94 22.80
CA ILE A 46 3.74 28.59 21.55
C ILE A 46 4.74 28.25 20.43
N GLN A 47 5.80 29.05 20.28
CA GLN A 47 6.84 28.82 19.27
C GLN A 47 7.65 27.54 19.54
N SER A 48 7.98 27.26 20.80
CA SER A 48 8.63 26.01 21.22
C SER A 48 7.75 24.80 20.87
N ASN A 49 6.47 24.84 21.24
CA ASN A 49 5.53 23.74 21.04
C ASN A 49 5.26 23.47 19.56
N PHE A 50 5.16 24.53 18.77
CA PHE A 50 5.08 24.42 17.32
C PHE A 50 6.34 23.77 16.73
N SER A 51 7.53 24.17 17.18
CA SER A 51 8.80 23.59 16.72
C SER A 51 8.92 22.10 17.07
N VAL A 52 8.52 21.72 18.28
CA VAL A 52 8.46 20.32 18.72
C VAL A 52 7.46 19.53 17.89
N ALA A 53 6.29 20.10 17.58
CA ALA A 53 5.29 19.46 16.73
C ALA A 53 5.77 19.25 15.29
N LEU A 54 6.46 20.24 14.71
CA LEU A 54 7.10 20.10 13.41
C LEU A 54 8.13 18.98 13.41
N PHE A 55 9.00 18.92 14.43
CA PHE A 55 10.02 17.90 14.53
C PHE A 55 9.41 16.48 14.66
N ILE A 56 8.46 16.29 15.58
CA ILE A 56 7.83 14.98 15.82
C ILE A 56 7.04 14.53 14.59
N SER A 57 6.27 15.42 13.98
CA SER A 57 5.49 15.10 12.78
C SER A 57 6.40 14.72 11.61
N PHE A 58 7.50 15.45 11.42
CA PHE A 58 8.47 15.13 10.38
C PHE A 58 9.14 13.79 10.63
N ALA A 59 9.59 13.51 11.86
CA ALA A 59 10.23 12.25 12.22
C ALA A 59 9.29 11.05 11.99
N LEU A 60 8.02 11.15 12.40
CA LEU A 60 7.00 10.14 12.15
C LEU A 60 6.73 9.97 10.65
N GLY A 61 6.56 11.08 9.93
CA GLY A 61 6.35 11.06 8.47
C GLY A 61 7.53 10.42 7.73
N PHE A 62 8.75 10.70 8.18
CA PHE A 62 9.99 10.12 7.64
C PHE A 62 10.07 8.61 7.87
N LEU A 63 9.82 8.14 9.09
CA LEU A 63 9.79 6.71 9.41
C LEU A 63 8.76 5.94 8.57
N ILE A 64 7.54 6.46 8.49
CA ILE A 64 6.47 5.87 7.67
C ILE A 64 6.88 5.85 6.19
N SER A 65 7.51 6.92 5.71
CA SER A 65 7.95 7.03 4.32
C SER A 65 9.07 6.06 3.97
N ILE A 66 10.04 5.86 4.87
CA ILE A 66 11.08 4.84 4.72
C ILE A 66 10.46 3.45 4.65
N TYR A 67 9.56 3.11 5.57
CA TYR A 67 8.91 1.81 5.60
C TYR A 67 8.22 1.48 4.26
N HIS A 68 7.48 2.43 3.71
CA HIS A 68 6.79 2.26 2.43
C HIS A 68 7.76 2.25 1.24
N THR A 69 8.85 3.01 1.29
CA THR A 69 9.89 3.02 0.26
C THR A 69 10.68 1.71 0.26
N LEU A 70 11.01 1.14 1.42
CA LEU A 70 11.65 -0.18 1.49
C LEU A 70 10.72 -1.29 1.01
N SER A 71 9.46 -1.24 1.45
CA SER A 71 8.41 -2.14 0.93
C SER A 71 8.29 -2.05 -0.59
N PHE A 72 8.46 -0.86 -1.16
CA PHE A 72 8.44 -0.66 -2.59
C PHE A 72 9.60 -1.34 -3.31
N GLU A 73 10.82 -1.19 -2.80
CA GLU A 73 12.03 -1.80 -3.36
C GLU A 73 11.94 -3.33 -3.38
N GLU A 74 11.38 -3.96 -2.35
CA GLU A 74 11.17 -5.43 -2.31
C GLU A 74 10.30 -5.96 -3.46
N ALA A 75 9.50 -5.12 -4.12
CA ALA A 75 8.61 -5.52 -5.20
C ALA A 75 9.31 -5.64 -6.56
N GLU A 76 10.63 -5.87 -6.60
CA GLU A 76 11.51 -5.81 -7.78
C GLU A 76 10.93 -6.48 -9.05
N GLY A 77 11.22 -5.89 -10.21
CA GLY A 77 10.94 -6.47 -11.54
C GLY A 77 9.69 -5.95 -12.26
N ALA A 78 8.93 -5.02 -11.67
CA ALA A 78 7.74 -4.45 -12.29
C ALA A 78 8.03 -3.18 -13.13
N PRO A 79 7.19 -2.86 -14.14
CA PRO A 79 7.19 -1.54 -14.75
C PRO A 79 6.92 -0.44 -13.70
N HIS A 80 7.68 0.66 -13.77
CA HIS A 80 7.60 1.75 -12.80
C HIS A 80 6.24 2.47 -12.76
N GLU A 81 5.42 2.31 -13.78
CA GLU A 81 4.05 2.86 -13.82
C GLU A 81 3.10 2.08 -12.90
N ASN A 82 3.30 0.77 -12.77
CA ASN A 82 2.46 -0.09 -11.93
C ASN A 82 2.65 0.19 -10.44
N TYR A 83 3.71 0.91 -10.11
CA TYR A 83 4.04 1.32 -8.76
C TYR A 83 3.24 2.52 -8.27
N LEU A 84 2.71 3.35 -9.19
CA LEU A 84 1.81 4.46 -8.87
C LEU A 84 0.34 4.08 -9.05
N LYS A 85 0.04 3.03 -9.82
CA LYS A 85 -1.32 2.56 -10.06
C LYS A 85 -1.87 1.90 -8.79
N SER A 86 -2.96 2.44 -8.27
CA SER A 86 -3.69 1.83 -7.16
C SER A 86 -4.47 0.60 -7.63
N HIS A 87 -4.98 0.59 -8.85
CA HIS A 87 -5.61 -0.57 -9.46
C HIS A 87 -4.60 -1.36 -10.30
N GLN A 88 -4.49 -2.66 -10.03
CA GLN A 88 -3.62 -3.56 -10.75
C GLN A 88 -4.42 -4.64 -11.44
N GLU A 89 -4.06 -4.92 -12.68
CA GLU A 89 -4.60 -6.00 -13.49
C GLU A 89 -3.46 -6.72 -14.19
N VAL A 90 -3.40 -8.04 -14.03
CA VAL A 90 -2.40 -8.89 -14.70
C VAL A 90 -3.07 -10.12 -15.27
N ASN A 91 -2.69 -10.46 -16.48
CA ASN A 91 -3.14 -11.67 -17.17
C ASN A 91 -2.04 -12.74 -17.10
N VAL A 92 -2.43 -13.95 -16.71
CA VAL A 92 -1.51 -15.08 -16.56
C VAL A 92 -2.11 -16.28 -17.28
N LYS A 93 -1.36 -16.86 -18.22
CA LYS A 93 -1.72 -18.14 -18.83
C LYS A 93 -1.31 -19.29 -17.91
N SER A 94 -2.25 -20.16 -17.54
CA SER A 94 -1.99 -21.34 -16.73
C SER A 94 -3.17 -22.32 -16.78
N ASP A 95 -2.88 -23.61 -16.71
CA ASP A 95 -3.82 -24.71 -16.57
C ASP A 95 -4.22 -24.98 -15.11
N TYR A 96 -3.64 -24.23 -14.16
CA TYR A 96 -3.92 -24.34 -12.73
C TYR A 96 -5.43 -24.39 -12.45
N SER A 97 -5.85 -25.14 -11.43
CA SER A 97 -7.27 -25.26 -11.11
C SER A 97 -7.75 -24.04 -10.31
N ILE A 98 -8.88 -23.45 -10.72
CA ILE A 98 -9.47 -22.32 -9.99
C ILE A 98 -9.89 -22.71 -8.57
N ASN A 99 -10.28 -23.98 -8.35
CA ASN A 99 -10.62 -24.49 -7.03
C ASN A 99 -9.38 -24.58 -6.13
N GLN A 100 -8.25 -25.06 -6.67
CA GLN A 100 -6.98 -25.09 -5.93
C GLN A 100 -6.53 -23.67 -5.53
N LEU A 101 -6.79 -22.67 -6.39
CA LEU A 101 -6.49 -21.28 -6.09
C LEU A 101 -7.39 -20.73 -4.97
N ALA A 102 -8.68 -21.08 -5.00
CA ALA A 102 -9.62 -20.70 -3.94
C ALA A 102 -9.21 -21.30 -2.59
N ASP A 103 -8.84 -22.59 -2.57
CA ASP A 103 -8.37 -23.28 -1.36
C ASP A 103 -7.08 -22.62 -0.81
N TRP A 104 -6.14 -22.26 -1.68
CA TRP A 104 -4.94 -21.54 -1.27
C TRP A 104 -5.27 -20.18 -0.67
N LEU A 105 -6.17 -19.41 -1.30
CA LEU A 105 -6.60 -18.11 -0.80
C LEU A 105 -7.29 -18.22 0.56
N GLN A 106 -8.13 -19.23 0.77
CA GLN A 106 -8.81 -19.47 2.05
C GLN A 106 -7.82 -19.82 3.17
N ASN A 107 -6.80 -20.63 2.88
CA ASN A 107 -5.82 -21.07 3.86
C ASN A 107 -4.72 -20.05 4.14
N HIS A 108 -4.56 -19.05 3.26
CA HIS A 108 -3.50 -18.06 3.41
C HIS A 108 -3.92 -16.93 4.37
N LYS A 109 -3.15 -16.76 5.45
CA LYS A 109 -3.38 -15.79 6.56
C LYS A 109 -3.74 -14.36 6.16
N ASN A 110 -3.31 -13.98 4.96
CA ASN A 110 -3.34 -12.63 4.42
C ASN A 110 -4.64 -12.27 3.72
N PHE A 111 -5.53 -13.24 3.50
CA PHE A 111 -6.81 -13.06 2.83
C PHE A 111 -7.96 -13.40 3.80
N LYS A 112 -9.17 -12.97 3.45
CA LYS A 112 -10.42 -13.28 4.14
C LYS A 112 -11.58 -13.16 3.16
N ASP A 113 -12.75 -13.66 3.57
CA ASP A 113 -14.01 -13.52 2.85
C ASP A 113 -13.87 -13.98 1.38
N VAL A 114 -13.37 -15.20 1.20
CA VAL A 114 -13.11 -15.80 -0.13
C VAL A 114 -14.39 -16.45 -0.64
N GLU A 115 -15.00 -15.82 -1.63
CA GLU A 115 -16.16 -16.32 -2.35
C GLU A 115 -15.71 -16.89 -3.69
N SER A 116 -16.01 -18.16 -3.93
CA SER A 116 -15.71 -18.84 -5.20
C SER A 116 -17.00 -19.11 -5.97
N SER A 117 -17.00 -18.69 -7.23
CA SER A 117 -18.00 -19.01 -8.26
C SER A 117 -17.30 -19.72 -9.42
N LYS A 118 -18.02 -20.49 -10.24
CA LYS A 118 -17.46 -21.39 -11.29
C LYS A 118 -16.18 -20.89 -11.98
N ASN A 119 -16.16 -19.63 -12.44
CA ASN A 119 -15.02 -19.01 -13.13
C ASN A 119 -14.47 -17.74 -12.47
N ARG A 120 -14.88 -17.44 -11.23
CA ARG A 120 -14.53 -16.18 -10.56
C ARG A 120 -14.33 -16.38 -9.07
N ILE A 121 -13.26 -15.80 -8.53
CA ILE A 121 -12.98 -15.72 -7.10
C ILE A 121 -12.99 -14.26 -6.69
N ILE A 122 -13.71 -13.95 -5.62
CA ILE A 122 -13.65 -12.66 -4.94
C ILE A 122 -13.05 -12.90 -3.56
N ALA A 123 -12.06 -12.10 -3.19
CA ALA A 123 -11.42 -12.19 -1.88
C ALA A 123 -11.05 -10.81 -1.35
N LEU A 124 -10.86 -10.70 -0.04
CA LEU A 124 -10.38 -9.48 0.59
C LEU A 124 -8.96 -9.70 1.13
N LYS A 125 -8.01 -8.84 0.71
CA LYS A 125 -6.65 -8.83 1.22
C LYS A 125 -6.59 -8.02 2.51
N LYS A 126 -6.18 -8.64 3.61
CA LYS A 126 -5.89 -7.92 4.86
C LYS A 126 -4.75 -6.94 4.65
N VAL A 127 -4.97 -5.70 5.08
CA VAL A 127 -4.02 -4.59 5.06
C VAL A 127 -3.89 -4.08 6.48
N TYR A 128 -2.68 -3.74 6.91
CA TYR A 128 -2.46 -3.16 8.23
C TYR A 128 -3.01 -1.73 8.29
N PHE A 129 -3.73 -1.41 9.37
CA PHE A 129 -4.27 -0.06 9.65
C PHE A 129 -5.27 0.50 8.63
N LEU A 130 -5.66 -0.27 7.60
CA LEU A 130 -6.61 0.14 6.56
C LEU A 130 -7.67 -0.95 6.35
N LYS A 131 -8.78 -0.58 5.71
CA LYS A 131 -9.75 -1.58 5.23
C LYS A 131 -9.09 -2.49 4.18
N ALA A 132 -9.53 -3.74 4.16
CA ALA A 132 -9.00 -4.77 3.29
C ALA A 132 -9.20 -4.45 1.81
N ASP A 133 -8.18 -4.70 0.98
CA ASP A 133 -8.24 -4.46 -0.46
C ASP A 133 -9.08 -5.53 -1.15
N LYS A 134 -9.76 -5.16 -2.23
CA LYS A 134 -10.58 -6.09 -3.01
C LYS A 134 -9.71 -6.80 -4.03
N ILE A 135 -9.82 -8.13 -4.06
CA ILE A 135 -9.23 -8.98 -5.08
C ILE A 135 -10.33 -9.63 -5.87
N GLU A 136 -10.12 -9.69 -7.17
CA GLU A 136 -10.97 -10.40 -8.09
C GLU A 136 -10.11 -11.21 -9.05
N VAL A 137 -10.37 -12.51 -9.13
CA VAL A 137 -9.71 -13.39 -10.07
C VAL A 137 -10.78 -13.97 -10.98
N SER A 138 -10.64 -13.84 -12.29
CA SER A 138 -11.50 -14.53 -13.25
C SER A 138 -10.67 -15.46 -14.14
N LYS A 139 -11.24 -16.61 -14.52
CA LYS A 139 -10.64 -17.55 -15.46
C LYS A 139 -11.52 -17.67 -16.70
N GLU A 140 -10.93 -17.41 -17.85
CA GLU A 140 -11.54 -17.67 -19.16
C GLU A 140 -10.57 -18.51 -19.98
N ASN A 141 -11.02 -19.72 -20.39
CA ASN A 141 -10.16 -20.75 -20.98
C ASN A 141 -8.97 -21.06 -20.05
N ASP A 142 -7.73 -20.74 -20.47
CA ASP A 142 -6.49 -20.90 -19.71
C ASP A 142 -5.87 -19.57 -19.29
N ILE A 143 -6.63 -18.46 -19.37
CA ILE A 143 -6.15 -17.13 -19.01
C ILE A 143 -6.83 -16.71 -17.71
N TYR A 144 -5.99 -16.44 -16.72
CA TYR A 144 -6.37 -15.83 -15.46
C TYR A 144 -6.21 -14.32 -15.54
N THR A 145 -7.29 -13.59 -15.26
CA THR A 145 -7.27 -12.15 -15.05
C THR A 145 -7.30 -11.88 -13.55
N ILE A 146 -6.23 -11.31 -13.01
CA ILE A 146 -6.07 -11.04 -11.58
C ILE A 146 -6.15 -9.53 -11.37
N LYS A 147 -7.14 -9.09 -10.61
CA LYS A 147 -7.37 -7.69 -10.26
C LYS A 147 -7.20 -7.48 -8.77
N SER A 148 -6.51 -6.39 -8.42
CA SER A 148 -6.38 -5.94 -7.03
C SER A 148 -6.59 -4.43 -6.96
N ALA A 149 -7.46 -3.99 -6.05
CA ALA A 149 -7.86 -2.59 -5.91
C ALA A 149 -7.99 -2.21 -4.44
N PRO A 150 -7.62 -0.98 -4.04
CA PRO A 150 -7.82 -0.54 -2.68
C PRO A 150 -9.30 -0.37 -2.38
N HIS A 151 -9.68 -0.55 -1.11
CA HIS A 151 -11.04 -0.24 -0.67
C HIS A 151 -11.37 1.25 -0.83
N PHE A 152 -10.40 2.12 -0.51
CA PHE A 152 -10.54 3.57 -0.61
C PHE A 152 -9.77 4.11 -1.81
N LYS A 153 -10.47 4.81 -2.70
CA LYS A 153 -9.89 5.40 -3.92
C LYS A 153 -9.01 6.64 -3.64
N TRP A 154 -9.09 7.21 -2.43
CA TRP A 154 -8.38 8.46 -2.09
C TRP A 154 -6.92 8.26 -1.71
N TRP A 155 -6.45 7.02 -1.55
CA TRP A 155 -5.05 6.75 -1.26
C TRP A 155 -4.23 6.83 -2.56
N PHE A 156 -3.48 7.92 -2.74
CA PHE A 156 -2.87 8.26 -4.03
C PHE A 156 -1.60 7.46 -4.35
N ILE A 157 -0.93 6.83 -3.36
CA ILE A 157 0.30 6.07 -3.61
C ILE A 157 0.19 4.70 -2.95
N ASP A 158 0.11 3.67 -3.79
CA ASP A 158 -0.12 2.28 -3.38
C ASP A 158 1.18 1.53 -2.98
N PHE A 159 2.36 2.12 -3.23
CA PHE A 159 3.67 1.52 -2.94
C PHE A 159 3.81 0.07 -3.39
N ALA A 160 3.28 -0.24 -4.57
CA ALA A 160 3.25 -1.60 -5.09
C ALA A 160 2.47 -2.61 -4.24
N ARG A 161 1.63 -2.20 -3.28
CA ARG A 161 0.90 -3.13 -2.40
C ARG A 161 -0.05 -4.05 -3.18
N ASN A 162 -0.87 -3.48 -4.06
CA ASN A 162 -1.76 -4.27 -4.92
C ASN A 162 -0.95 -5.01 -5.97
N TYR A 163 0.18 -4.45 -6.42
CA TYR A 163 1.08 -5.13 -7.34
C TYR A 163 1.73 -6.37 -6.71
N LYS A 164 2.24 -6.28 -5.48
CA LYS A 164 2.75 -7.42 -4.68
C LYS A 164 1.68 -8.49 -4.52
N THR A 165 0.43 -8.08 -4.30
CA THR A 165 -0.70 -8.99 -4.16
C THR A 165 -0.96 -9.75 -5.46
N VAL A 166 -1.08 -9.04 -6.58
CA VAL A 166 -1.28 -9.67 -7.90
C VAL A 166 -0.08 -10.54 -8.28
N LYS A 167 1.16 -10.08 -8.03
CA LYS A 167 2.39 -10.84 -8.28
C LYS A 167 2.42 -12.14 -7.46
N SER A 168 2.01 -12.10 -6.19
CA SER A 168 1.94 -13.30 -5.33
C SER A 168 0.95 -14.33 -5.87
N ILE A 169 -0.26 -13.90 -6.22
CA ILE A 169 -1.30 -14.76 -6.82
C ILE A 169 -0.82 -15.32 -8.17
N ALA A 170 -0.26 -14.46 -9.03
CA ALA A 170 0.29 -14.86 -10.32
C ALA A 170 1.43 -15.88 -10.18
N THR A 171 2.28 -15.73 -9.16
CA THR A 171 3.37 -16.67 -8.88
C THR A 171 2.80 -18.02 -8.45
N GLU A 172 1.79 -18.04 -7.58
CA GLU A 172 1.15 -19.30 -7.17
C GLU A 172 0.51 -20.04 -8.34
N ILE A 173 -0.21 -19.31 -9.21
CA ILE A 173 -0.82 -19.87 -10.43
C ILE A 173 0.23 -20.44 -11.40
N LYS A 174 1.46 -19.90 -11.40
CA LYS A 174 2.57 -20.37 -12.26
C LYS A 174 3.38 -21.50 -11.65
N LYS A 175 3.26 -21.82 -10.35
CA LYS A 175 4.09 -22.86 -9.70
C LYS A 175 3.88 -24.28 -10.23
N LYS A 176 2.83 -24.54 -11.01
CA LYS A 176 2.54 -25.86 -11.60
C LYS A 176 2.73 -25.96 -13.11
N VAL A 177 3.23 -24.89 -13.75
CA VAL A 177 3.63 -24.93 -15.18
C VAL A 177 5.10 -25.32 -15.28
#